data_AF-A0A142BBQ6-F1
#
_entry.id   AF-A0A142BBQ6-F1
#
_cell.length_a   1.000
_cell.length_b   1.000
_cell.length_c   1.000
_cell.angle_alpha   90.00
_cell.angle_beta   90.00
_cell.angle_gamma   90.00
#
_symmetry.space_group_name_H-M   'P 1'
#
loop_
_entity.id
_entity.type
_entity.pdbx_description
1 polymer ?
#
loop_
_entity_poly.entity_id
_entity_poly.type
_entity_poly.pdbx_seq_one_letter_code
_entity_poly.pdbx_strand_id
1 'polypeptide(L)'
;MAAIPQAKPGFIGKIPISNLWLLMLYASNLFRQLDKSQAAVEDNPDEIADLVAELLCHQVNRRLQRNLSFGYRSEKEELSRVRGRIDLLTTERRQLLSKGKIACRFEELTVDTPRNRYVRSALDVAAGLVSRAGLAQRCRNFSLHLQRLGVSKAPPHAYSSSQDRFSRHDSDDQFMIALAELVFNLALPTELSGRYHLPEPDREEVWVRKLFEKAVAGFYAFHLRDLGWVASAGKRIDWQTSDCTKGMKDILPSMEIDIFLEHEEQKRRWIIDTKFTSIVKPNRYGQDKLNSGYLYQLYSYLRTQEHAEQPLSMSASGMLLHPSVGVTVKESVKIQGHEMWFCTVDLAGDAKAIRSELLGLI
;
A
#
# COMPACT_ATOMS: atom_id res chain seq x y z
N MET A 1 16.72 35.67 6.99
CA MET A 1 15.86 34.81 6.15
C MET A 1 16.68 33.61 5.72
N ALA A 2 16.54 32.47 6.41
CA ALA A 2 17.20 31.24 6.01
C ALA A 2 16.52 30.71 4.74
N ALA A 3 17.32 30.48 3.69
CA ALA A 3 16.83 29.94 2.42
C ALA A 3 16.22 28.55 2.67
N ILE A 4 14.95 28.39 2.31
CA ILE A 4 14.31 27.07 2.20
C ILE A 4 15.07 26.34 1.08
N PRO A 5 15.75 25.22 1.36
CA PRO A 5 16.51 24.52 0.33
C PRO A 5 15.54 24.01 -0.72
N GLN A 6 15.72 24.43 -1.97
CA GLN A 6 14.95 23.91 -3.09
C GLN A 6 15.16 22.40 -3.21
N ALA A 7 14.07 21.65 -3.31
CA ALA A 7 14.11 20.20 -3.52
C ALA A 7 14.88 19.88 -4.80
N LYS A 8 15.93 19.06 -4.69
CA LYS A 8 16.66 18.55 -5.86
C LYS A 8 15.70 17.67 -6.68
N PRO A 9 15.74 17.72 -8.03
CA PRO A 9 14.98 16.78 -8.85
C PRO A 9 15.37 15.35 -8.46
N GLY A 10 14.38 14.50 -8.16
CA GLY A 10 14.61 13.14 -7.66
C GLY A 10 14.43 12.96 -6.15
N PHE A 11 14.09 14.00 -5.38
CA PHE A 11 13.95 13.93 -3.92
C PHE A 11 12.61 14.50 -3.45
N ILE A 12 12.03 13.89 -2.42
CA ILE A 12 10.96 14.49 -1.62
C ILE A 12 11.53 14.85 -0.25
N GLY A 13 11.57 16.13 0.05
CA GLY A 13 12.30 16.65 1.20
C GLY A 13 13.79 16.28 1.09
N LYS A 14 14.25 15.35 1.93
CA LYS A 14 15.63 14.82 1.92
C LYS A 14 15.72 13.33 1.54
N ILE A 15 14.62 12.68 1.19
CA ILE A 15 14.57 11.25 0.87
C ILE A 15 14.56 11.09 -0.67
N PRO A 16 15.40 10.23 -1.26
CA PRO A 16 15.34 9.89 -2.68
C PRO A 16 13.97 9.30 -3.06
N ILE A 17 13.42 9.70 -4.21
CA ILE A 17 12.17 9.15 -4.76
C ILE A 17 12.28 7.64 -4.96
N SER A 18 13.44 7.16 -5.37
CA SER A 18 13.70 5.74 -5.60
C SER A 18 13.63 4.91 -4.32
N ASN A 19 14.04 5.46 -3.17
CA ASN A 19 13.84 4.83 -1.87
C ASN A 19 12.36 4.84 -1.44
N LEU A 20 11.59 5.87 -1.80
CA LEU A 20 10.14 5.85 -1.61
C LEU A 20 9.47 4.78 -2.47
N TRP A 21 9.91 4.60 -3.71
CA TRP A 21 9.46 3.52 -4.58
C TRP A 21 9.76 2.14 -3.98
N LEU A 22 10.92 1.98 -3.35
CA LEU A 22 11.26 0.76 -2.62
C LEU A 22 10.30 0.51 -1.45
N LEU A 23 10.00 1.54 -0.64
CA LEU A 23 9.02 1.41 0.45
C LEU A 23 7.62 1.07 -0.10
N MET A 24 7.20 1.66 -1.22
CA MET A 24 5.92 1.32 -1.85
C MET A 24 5.87 -0.11 -2.35
N LEU A 25 6.99 -0.61 -2.88
CA LEU A 25 7.10 -1.99 -3.29
C LEU A 25 6.97 -2.93 -2.09
N TYR A 26 7.69 -2.69 -0.99
CA TYR A 26 7.57 -3.48 0.24
C TYR A 26 6.17 -3.39 0.87
N ALA A 27 5.55 -2.21 0.85
CA ALA A 27 4.19 -2.01 1.35
C ALA A 27 3.14 -2.70 0.48
N SER A 28 3.47 -3.02 -0.77
CA SER A 28 2.58 -3.74 -1.69
C SER A 28 2.64 -5.24 -1.45
N ASN A 29 1.50 -5.92 -1.67
CA ASN A 29 1.47 -7.39 -1.65
C ASN A 29 2.19 -8.04 -2.84
N LEU A 30 2.67 -7.25 -3.80
CA LEU A 30 3.28 -7.71 -5.05
C LEU A 30 4.69 -8.20 -4.86
N PHE A 31 5.43 -7.67 -3.88
CA PHE A 31 6.83 -8.03 -3.68
C PHE A 31 7.04 -9.54 -3.47
N ARG A 32 6.12 -10.18 -2.73
CA ARG A 32 6.07 -11.63 -2.51
C ARG A 32 5.83 -12.46 -3.77
N GLN A 33 5.37 -11.85 -4.86
CA GLN A 33 5.06 -12.53 -6.12
C GLN A 33 6.16 -12.31 -7.18
N LEU A 34 7.18 -11.52 -6.86
CA LEU A 34 8.25 -11.10 -7.77
C LEU A 34 9.50 -12.00 -7.73
N ASP A 35 9.36 -13.27 -7.31
CA ASP A 35 10.43 -14.24 -6.98
C ASP A 35 11.70 -14.22 -7.83
N LYS A 36 11.63 -13.89 -9.13
CA LYS A 36 12.78 -13.91 -10.04
C LYS A 36 13.46 -12.55 -10.27
N SER A 37 12.82 -11.44 -9.86
CA SER A 37 13.31 -10.06 -10.07
C SER A 37 13.63 -9.33 -8.76
N GLN A 38 13.49 -9.98 -7.60
CA GLN A 38 13.65 -9.38 -6.27
C GLN A 38 15.05 -8.80 -6.04
N ALA A 39 16.12 -9.55 -6.33
CA ALA A 39 17.48 -9.09 -6.06
C ALA A 39 17.90 -7.90 -6.92
N ALA A 40 17.48 -7.84 -8.19
CA ALA A 40 17.84 -6.75 -9.09
C ALA A 40 17.19 -5.42 -8.70
N VAL A 41 15.98 -5.48 -8.12
CA VAL A 41 15.20 -4.31 -7.73
C VAL A 41 15.71 -3.67 -6.46
N GLU A 42 16.13 -4.50 -5.50
CA GLU A 42 16.76 -4.02 -4.27
C GLU A 42 18.13 -3.42 -4.53
N ASP A 43 18.82 -3.90 -5.57
CA ASP A 43 20.12 -3.40 -5.98
C ASP A 43 20.03 -2.07 -6.74
N ASN A 44 18.94 -1.82 -7.47
CA ASN A 44 18.72 -0.60 -8.21
C ASN A 44 17.25 -0.11 -8.13
N PRO A 45 16.89 0.67 -7.09
CA PRO A 45 15.52 1.15 -6.91
C PRO A 45 15.02 2.08 -8.02
N ASP A 46 15.92 2.68 -8.80
CA ASP A 46 15.54 3.52 -9.95
C ASP A 46 14.85 2.71 -11.06
N GLU A 47 15.08 1.39 -11.11
CA GLU A 47 14.45 0.48 -12.07
C GLU A 47 13.08 -0.05 -11.60
N ILE A 48 12.62 0.29 -10.38
CA ILE A 48 11.32 -0.18 -9.86
C ILE A 48 10.18 0.20 -10.80
N ALA A 49 10.14 1.46 -11.24
CA ALA A 49 9.09 1.93 -12.14
C ALA A 49 9.09 1.17 -13.47
N ASP A 50 10.28 0.90 -14.03
CA ASP A 50 10.44 0.13 -15.26
C ASP A 50 9.99 -1.32 -15.07
N LEU A 51 10.38 -1.98 -13.97
CA LEU A 51 9.97 -3.35 -13.70
C LEU A 51 8.46 -3.47 -13.55
N VAL A 52 7.84 -2.61 -12.74
CA VAL A 52 6.39 -2.65 -12.50
C VAL A 52 5.62 -2.42 -13.80
N ALA A 53 6.07 -1.49 -14.64
CA ALA A 53 5.49 -1.27 -15.95
C ALA A 53 5.66 -2.46 -16.91
N GLU A 54 6.81 -3.14 -16.88
CA GLU A 54 7.06 -4.34 -17.69
C GLU A 54 6.14 -5.49 -17.28
N LEU A 55 5.96 -5.72 -15.99
CA LEU A 55 5.05 -6.72 -15.45
C LEU A 55 3.60 -6.41 -15.78
N LEU A 56 3.19 -5.15 -15.65
CA LEU A 56 1.85 -4.71 -16.06
C LEU A 56 1.61 -4.98 -17.54
N CYS A 57 2.57 -4.62 -18.41
CA CYS A 57 2.51 -4.92 -19.84
C CYS A 57 2.42 -6.42 -20.12
N HIS A 58 3.17 -7.25 -19.39
CA HIS A 58 3.14 -8.70 -19.53
C HIS A 58 1.76 -9.26 -19.15
N GLN A 59 1.20 -8.82 -18.02
CA GLN A 59 -0.12 -9.27 -17.56
C GLN A 59 -1.24 -8.83 -18.50
N VAL A 60 -1.22 -7.58 -18.96
CA VAL A 60 -2.20 -7.09 -19.94
C VAL A 60 -2.13 -7.91 -21.23
N ASN A 61 -0.93 -8.20 -21.73
CA ASN A 61 -0.77 -9.06 -22.91
C ASN A 61 -1.37 -10.46 -22.70
N ARG A 62 -1.10 -11.07 -21.55
CA ARG A 62 -1.66 -12.38 -21.19
C ARG A 62 -3.18 -12.36 -21.11
N ARG A 63 -3.78 -11.29 -20.56
CA ARG A 63 -5.25 -11.13 -20.52
C ARG A 63 -5.84 -10.90 -21.90
N LEU A 64 -5.19 -10.12 -22.76
CA LEU A 64 -5.61 -9.95 -24.16
C LEU A 64 -5.62 -11.28 -24.92
N GLN A 65 -4.69 -12.20 -24.62
CA GLN A 65 -4.65 -13.54 -25.22
C GLN A 65 -5.68 -14.53 -24.65
N ARG A 66 -6.08 -14.37 -23.38
CA ARG A 66 -6.99 -15.30 -22.66
C ARG A 66 -8.40 -14.76 -22.44
N ASN A 67 -8.74 -13.67 -23.14
CA ASN A 67 -9.91 -12.81 -22.96
C ASN A 67 -9.84 -11.88 -21.74
N LEU A 68 -10.20 -10.61 -21.96
CA LEU A 68 -10.41 -9.63 -20.90
C LEU A 68 -11.66 -9.99 -20.10
N SER A 69 -11.70 -9.54 -18.84
CA SER A 69 -12.90 -9.66 -18.03
C SER A 69 -14.01 -8.80 -18.60
N PHE A 70 -15.14 -9.45 -18.87
CA PHE A 70 -16.37 -8.80 -19.27
C PHE A 70 -17.20 -8.43 -18.04
N GLY A 71 -17.94 -7.34 -18.16
CA GLY A 71 -18.98 -6.95 -17.23
C GLY A 71 -20.31 -6.80 -17.97
N TYR A 72 -21.34 -6.51 -17.19
CA TYR A 72 -22.65 -6.19 -17.72
C TYR A 72 -22.92 -4.71 -17.48
N ARG A 73 -23.39 -4.03 -18.52
CA ARG A 73 -23.86 -2.65 -18.44
C ARG A 73 -25.36 -2.64 -18.71
N SER A 74 -26.10 -2.08 -17.76
CA SER A 74 -27.54 -1.93 -17.86
C SER A 74 -27.86 -0.82 -18.87
N GLU A 75 -28.48 -1.20 -19.97
CA GLU A 75 -28.90 -0.31 -21.05
C GLU A 75 -30.41 -0.11 -21.03
N LYS A 76 -30.85 1.10 -21.42
CA LYS A 76 -32.25 1.45 -21.60
C LYS A 76 -32.46 2.05 -22.97
N GLU A 77 -33.16 1.35 -23.84
CA GLU A 77 -33.32 1.75 -25.24
C GLU A 77 -34.75 1.54 -25.74
N GLU A 78 -35.22 2.40 -26.65
CA GLU A 78 -36.49 2.24 -27.35
C GLU A 78 -36.28 1.43 -28.64
N LEU A 79 -36.67 0.16 -28.60
CA LEU A 79 -36.41 -0.80 -29.66
C LEU A 79 -37.68 -1.16 -30.43
N SER A 80 -37.56 -1.55 -31.70
CA SER A 80 -38.67 -2.13 -32.47
C SER A 80 -38.96 -3.60 -32.15
N ARG A 81 -38.17 -4.20 -31.24
CA ARG A 81 -38.31 -5.59 -30.79
C ARG A 81 -38.03 -5.68 -29.29
N VAL A 82 -38.61 -6.69 -28.63
CA VAL A 82 -38.39 -6.92 -27.20
C VAL A 82 -36.97 -7.47 -26.97
N ARG A 83 -36.19 -6.82 -26.09
CA ARG A 83 -34.88 -7.28 -25.62
C ARG A 83 -34.82 -7.10 -24.09
N GLY A 84 -34.60 -8.17 -23.34
CA GLY A 84 -34.58 -8.10 -21.87
C GLY A 84 -35.95 -7.81 -21.25
N ARG A 85 -36.00 -6.89 -20.27
CA ARG A 85 -37.23 -6.53 -19.53
C ARG A 85 -37.89 -5.29 -20.12
N ILE A 86 -39.20 -5.33 -20.31
CA ILE A 86 -39.96 -4.19 -20.82
C ILE A 86 -40.19 -3.16 -19.71
N ASP A 87 -39.93 -1.89 -20.01
CA ASP A 87 -40.30 -0.74 -19.19
C ASP A 87 -41.72 -0.29 -19.59
N LEU A 88 -42.72 -0.94 -19.01
CA LEU A 88 -44.13 -0.72 -19.34
C LEU A 88 -44.55 0.75 -19.12
N LEU A 89 -44.11 1.36 -18.01
CA LEU A 89 -44.45 2.74 -17.68
C LEU A 89 -43.93 3.73 -18.73
N THR A 90 -42.67 3.57 -19.15
CA THR A 90 -42.08 4.44 -20.19
C THR A 90 -42.72 4.19 -21.55
N THR A 91 -43.03 2.93 -21.87
CA THR A 91 -43.68 2.51 -23.12
C THR A 91 -45.07 3.14 -23.27
N GLU A 92 -45.91 3.06 -22.23
CA GLU A 92 -47.26 3.63 -22.23
C GLU A 92 -47.24 5.16 -22.23
N ARG A 93 -46.45 5.77 -21.33
CA ARG A 93 -46.40 7.24 -21.21
C ARG A 93 -45.97 7.94 -22.50
N ARG A 94 -45.09 7.30 -23.29
CA ARG A 94 -44.59 7.85 -24.56
C ARG A 94 -45.35 7.32 -25.80
N GLN A 95 -46.38 6.49 -25.58
CA GLN A 95 -47.16 5.82 -26.62
C GLN A 95 -46.23 5.12 -27.64
N LEU A 96 -45.23 4.39 -27.17
CA LEU A 96 -44.22 3.82 -28.08
C LEU A 96 -44.80 2.73 -28.98
N LEU A 97 -45.84 2.00 -28.52
CA LEU A 97 -46.49 0.95 -29.30
C LEU A 97 -47.12 1.47 -30.59
N SER A 98 -47.72 2.66 -30.58
CA SER A 98 -48.28 3.28 -31.80
C SER A 98 -47.20 3.68 -32.81
N LYS A 99 -45.94 3.79 -32.37
CA LYS A 99 -44.76 4.05 -33.19
C LYS A 99 -43.98 2.78 -33.53
N GLY A 100 -44.52 1.59 -33.19
CA GLY A 100 -43.84 0.31 -33.39
C GLY A 100 -42.57 0.15 -32.55
N LYS A 101 -42.49 0.81 -31.38
CA LYS A 101 -41.34 0.77 -30.45
C LYS A 101 -41.76 0.33 -29.05
N ILE A 102 -40.82 -0.19 -28.28
CA ILE A 102 -40.98 -0.61 -26.88
C ILE A 102 -39.75 -0.17 -26.09
N ALA A 103 -39.93 0.47 -24.94
CA ALA A 103 -38.83 0.80 -24.05
C ALA A 103 -38.38 -0.48 -23.33
N CYS A 104 -37.12 -0.86 -23.53
CA CYS A 104 -36.53 -2.08 -23.00
C CYS A 104 -35.36 -1.74 -22.07
N ARG A 105 -35.21 -2.54 -21.02
CA ARG A 105 -34.05 -2.56 -20.12
C ARG A 105 -33.37 -3.91 -20.24
N PHE A 106 -32.10 -3.93 -20.64
CA PHE A 106 -31.35 -5.17 -20.82
C PHE A 106 -29.90 -4.99 -20.39
N GLU A 107 -29.24 -6.11 -20.11
CA GLU A 107 -27.82 -6.13 -19.79
C GLU A 107 -27.04 -6.43 -21.06
N GLU A 108 -26.11 -5.54 -21.42
CA GLU A 108 -25.19 -5.74 -22.54
C GLU A 108 -23.81 -6.13 -22.02
N LEU A 109 -23.24 -7.18 -22.63
CA LEU A 109 -21.89 -7.61 -22.32
C LEU A 109 -20.91 -6.55 -22.81
N THR A 110 -20.06 -6.04 -21.92
CA THR A 110 -19.09 -5.01 -22.24
C THR A 110 -17.71 -5.34 -21.66
N VAL A 111 -16.66 -4.95 -22.39
CA VAL A 111 -15.29 -4.96 -21.87
C VAL A 111 -14.97 -3.68 -21.10
N ASP A 112 -15.85 -2.66 -21.14
CA ASP A 112 -15.68 -1.38 -20.44
C ASP A 112 -15.99 -1.50 -18.95
N THR A 113 -15.27 -2.38 -18.27
CA THR A 113 -15.41 -2.65 -16.83
C THR A 113 -14.54 -1.69 -16.02
N PRO A 114 -14.90 -1.39 -14.76
CA PRO A 114 -14.06 -0.57 -13.88
C PRO A 114 -12.60 -1.06 -13.80
N ARG A 115 -12.39 -2.39 -13.77
CA ARG A 115 -11.07 -3.03 -13.77
C ARG A 115 -10.26 -2.68 -15.01
N ASN A 116 -10.84 -2.87 -16.20
CA ASN A 116 -10.13 -2.61 -17.46
C ASN A 116 -9.86 -1.11 -17.65
N ARG A 117 -10.80 -0.25 -17.23
CA ARG A 117 -10.61 1.21 -17.27
C ARG A 117 -9.49 1.67 -16.35
N TYR A 118 -9.40 1.09 -15.15
CA TYR A 118 -8.34 1.38 -14.18
C TYR A 118 -6.96 1.00 -14.73
N VAL A 119 -6.84 -0.21 -15.30
CA VAL A 119 -5.61 -0.72 -15.90
C VAL A 119 -5.19 0.11 -17.12
N ARG A 120 -6.15 0.51 -17.98
CA ARG A 120 -5.85 1.40 -19.11
C ARG A 120 -5.26 2.72 -18.63
N SER A 121 -5.84 3.33 -17.60
CA SER A 121 -5.31 4.56 -17.01
C SER A 121 -3.93 4.37 -16.39
N ALA A 122 -3.68 3.22 -15.74
CA ALA A 122 -2.37 2.90 -15.19
C ALA A 122 -1.30 2.76 -16.29
N LEU A 123 -1.62 2.15 -17.44
CA LEU A 123 -0.70 2.07 -18.58
C LEU A 123 -0.29 3.45 -19.12
N ASP A 124 -1.23 4.40 -19.14
CA ASP A 124 -0.94 5.78 -19.55
C ASP A 124 0.00 6.47 -18.55
N VAL A 125 -0.22 6.28 -17.24
CA VAL A 125 0.65 6.82 -16.19
C VAL A 125 2.04 6.17 -16.24
N ALA A 126 2.11 4.84 -16.34
CA ALA A 126 3.36 4.10 -16.46
C ALA A 126 4.22 4.62 -17.63
N ALA A 127 3.60 4.95 -18.77
CA ALA A 127 4.31 5.50 -19.92
C ALA A 127 5.03 6.83 -19.65
N GLY A 128 4.60 7.59 -18.63
CA GLY A 128 5.24 8.83 -18.19
C GLY A 128 6.27 8.66 -17.08
N LEU A 129 6.25 7.54 -16.35
CA LEU A 129 7.17 7.26 -15.24
C LEU A 129 8.43 6.50 -15.68
N VAL A 130 8.30 5.64 -16.69
CA VAL A 130 9.34 4.74 -17.16
C VAL A 130 10.50 5.48 -17.82
N SER A 131 11.73 5.05 -17.53
CA SER A 131 12.96 5.61 -18.11
C SER A 131 13.23 5.10 -19.54
N ARG A 132 12.89 3.82 -19.79
CA ARG A 132 13.12 3.14 -21.07
C ARG A 132 12.08 3.53 -22.12
N ALA A 133 12.51 4.28 -23.15
CA ALA A 133 11.64 4.74 -24.24
C ALA A 133 10.85 3.61 -24.94
N GLY A 134 11.46 2.45 -25.16
CA GLY A 134 10.80 1.28 -25.76
C GLY A 134 9.65 0.73 -24.89
N LEU A 135 9.83 0.70 -23.56
CA LEU A 135 8.80 0.26 -22.62
C LEU A 135 7.68 1.30 -22.51
N ALA A 136 8.01 2.61 -22.47
CA ALA A 136 7.02 3.67 -22.51
C ALA A 136 6.14 3.62 -23.77
N GLN A 137 6.72 3.28 -24.93
CA GLN A 137 5.96 3.08 -26.16
C GLN A 137 5.07 1.82 -26.09
N ARG A 138 5.57 0.73 -25.49
CA ARG A 138 4.80 -0.49 -25.28
C ARG A 138 3.59 -0.28 -24.38
N CYS A 139 3.74 0.47 -23.28
CA CYS A 139 2.63 0.88 -22.41
C CYS A 139 1.55 1.66 -23.19
N ARG A 140 1.97 2.65 -23.99
CA ARG A 140 1.07 3.43 -24.87
C ARG A 140 0.34 2.56 -25.88
N ASN A 141 1.04 1.62 -26.50
CA ASN A 141 0.45 0.70 -27.48
C ASN A 141 -0.63 -0.19 -26.83
N PHE A 142 -0.40 -0.72 -25.62
CA PHE A 142 -1.43 -1.50 -24.91
C PHE A 142 -2.62 -0.64 -24.48
N SER A 143 -2.39 0.59 -24.01
CA SER A 143 -3.48 1.53 -23.70
C SER A 143 -4.36 1.83 -24.93
N LEU A 144 -3.74 2.06 -26.10
CA LEU A 144 -4.44 2.25 -27.37
C LEU A 144 -5.17 0.99 -27.83
N HIS A 145 -4.61 -0.20 -27.59
CA HIS A 145 -5.28 -1.46 -27.89
C HIS A 145 -6.55 -1.62 -27.04
N LEU A 146 -6.48 -1.39 -25.73
CA LEU A 146 -7.65 -1.41 -24.85
C LEU A 146 -8.71 -0.37 -25.28
N GLN A 147 -8.27 0.81 -25.71
CA GLN A 147 -9.17 1.83 -26.27
C GLN A 147 -9.92 1.32 -27.51
N ARG A 148 -9.22 0.66 -28.44
CA ARG A 148 -9.84 0.11 -29.67
C ARG A 148 -10.84 -0.99 -29.37
N LEU A 149 -10.66 -1.72 -28.28
CA LEU A 149 -11.62 -2.72 -27.80
C LEU A 149 -12.85 -2.08 -27.11
N GLY A 150 -12.88 -0.76 -26.93
CA GLY A 150 -14.00 -0.05 -26.30
C GLY A 150 -13.83 0.23 -24.81
N VAL A 151 -12.65 0.02 -24.23
CA VAL A 151 -12.37 0.34 -22.83
C VAL A 151 -12.14 1.84 -22.68
N SER A 152 -12.94 2.52 -21.87
CA SER A 152 -12.87 3.95 -21.58
C SER A 152 -11.71 4.28 -20.62
N LYS A 153 -11.29 5.55 -20.52
CA LYS A 153 -10.40 5.99 -19.43
C LYS A 153 -11.22 6.21 -18.16
N ALA A 154 -10.63 5.96 -17.00
CA ALA A 154 -11.21 6.33 -15.70
C ALA A 154 -10.20 7.13 -14.88
N PRO A 155 -10.64 8.09 -14.04
CA PRO A 155 -9.73 8.71 -13.09
C PRO A 155 -9.27 7.67 -12.05
N PRO A 156 -8.05 7.79 -11.49
CA PRO A 156 -7.47 6.80 -10.58
C PRO A 156 -8.37 6.48 -9.37
N HIS A 157 -9.05 7.47 -8.83
CA HIS A 157 -9.94 7.33 -7.66
C HIS A 157 -11.31 6.71 -7.96
N ALA A 158 -11.63 6.42 -9.22
CA ALA A 158 -12.90 5.80 -9.58
C ALA A 158 -12.94 4.28 -9.32
N TYR A 159 -11.80 3.65 -9.04
CA TYR A 159 -11.75 2.24 -8.71
C TYR A 159 -11.60 2.05 -7.20
N SER A 160 -12.62 1.46 -6.57
CA SER A 160 -12.55 1.02 -5.18
C SER A 160 -12.59 -0.50 -5.15
N SER A 161 -11.48 -1.14 -4.77
CA SER A 161 -11.39 -2.59 -4.60
C SER A 161 -12.43 -3.15 -3.62
N SER A 162 -12.92 -2.32 -2.70
CA SER A 162 -14.01 -2.68 -1.76
C SER A 162 -15.39 -2.82 -2.41
N GLN A 163 -15.61 -2.25 -3.59
CA GLN A 163 -16.89 -2.35 -4.32
C GLN A 163 -16.92 -3.55 -5.28
N ASP A 164 -15.76 -4.14 -5.57
CA ASP A 164 -15.60 -5.17 -6.59
C ASP A 164 -15.38 -6.53 -5.92
N ARG A 165 -16.41 -7.38 -5.94
CA ARG A 165 -16.32 -8.74 -5.38
C ARG A 165 -15.53 -9.62 -6.33
N PHE A 166 -14.25 -9.82 -6.05
CA PHE A 166 -13.43 -10.79 -6.76
C PHE A 166 -13.94 -12.22 -6.52
N SER A 167 -14.26 -12.92 -7.60
CA SER A 167 -14.50 -14.37 -7.56
C SER A 167 -13.16 -15.12 -7.56
N ARG A 168 -13.17 -16.42 -7.20
CA ARG A 168 -11.98 -17.29 -7.31
C ARG A 168 -11.41 -17.38 -8.73
N HIS A 169 -12.21 -17.05 -9.75
CA HIS A 169 -11.79 -17.01 -11.15
C HIS A 169 -11.09 -15.70 -11.57
N ASP A 170 -10.97 -14.73 -10.66
CA ASP A 170 -10.44 -13.39 -10.95
C ASP A 170 -8.99 -13.19 -10.46
N SER A 171 -8.24 -14.25 -10.14
CA SER A 171 -6.88 -14.13 -9.58
C SER A 171 -5.91 -13.40 -10.51
N ASP A 172 -5.99 -13.64 -11.82
CA ASP A 172 -5.19 -12.93 -12.82
C ASP A 172 -5.59 -11.44 -12.91
N ASP A 173 -6.87 -11.10 -12.68
CA ASP A 173 -7.32 -9.69 -12.60
C ASP A 173 -6.81 -9.02 -11.33
N GLN A 174 -6.84 -9.72 -10.18
CA GLN A 174 -6.33 -9.19 -8.92
C GLN A 174 -4.87 -8.77 -9.04
N PHE A 175 -4.03 -9.60 -9.67
CA PHE A 175 -2.63 -9.26 -9.88
C PHE A 175 -2.44 -8.07 -10.83
N MET A 176 -3.19 -8.05 -11.94
CA MET A 176 -3.16 -6.93 -12.89
C MET A 176 -3.60 -5.61 -12.23
N ILE A 177 -4.62 -5.64 -11.38
CA ILE A 177 -5.11 -4.48 -10.64
C ILE A 177 -4.12 -4.04 -9.57
N ALA A 178 -3.52 -4.98 -8.84
CA ALA A 178 -2.50 -4.66 -7.85
C ALA A 178 -1.27 -3.98 -8.52
N LEU A 179 -0.84 -4.45 -9.69
CA LEU A 179 0.20 -3.79 -10.49
C LEU A 179 -0.22 -2.38 -10.92
N ALA A 180 -1.46 -2.20 -11.39
CA ALA A 180 -1.99 -0.89 -11.73
C ALA A 180 -2.03 0.06 -10.52
N GLU A 181 -2.43 -0.43 -9.34
CA GLU A 181 -2.41 0.32 -8.09
C GLU A 181 -1.00 0.74 -7.69
N LEU A 182 -0.02 -0.17 -7.82
CA LEU A 182 1.37 0.16 -7.57
C LEU A 182 1.89 1.23 -8.55
N VAL A 183 1.54 1.18 -9.83
CA VAL A 183 1.90 2.24 -10.79
C VAL A 183 1.37 3.61 -10.34
N PHE A 184 0.12 3.69 -9.90
CA PHE A 184 -0.43 4.95 -9.39
C PHE A 184 0.30 5.41 -8.13
N ASN A 185 0.61 4.49 -7.21
CA ASN A 185 1.38 4.83 -6.01
C ASN A 185 2.77 5.38 -6.36
N LEU A 186 3.48 4.76 -7.32
CA LEU A 186 4.79 5.22 -7.79
C LEU A 186 4.73 6.58 -8.50
N ALA A 187 3.56 6.95 -9.03
CA ALA A 187 3.33 8.28 -9.62
C ALA A 187 3.22 9.38 -8.57
N LEU A 188 2.68 9.09 -7.39
CA LEU A 188 2.42 10.10 -6.34
C LEU A 188 3.66 10.94 -5.99
N PRO A 189 4.85 10.36 -5.74
CA PRO A 189 6.05 11.14 -5.44
C PRO A 189 6.47 12.09 -6.58
N THR A 190 6.27 11.63 -7.81
CA THR A 190 6.64 12.37 -9.02
C THR A 190 5.68 13.54 -9.26
N GLU A 191 4.40 13.37 -8.94
CA GLU A 191 3.39 14.43 -9.02
C GLU A 191 3.62 15.52 -7.97
N LEU A 192 3.96 15.12 -6.73
CA LEU A 192 4.35 16.01 -5.63
C LEU A 192 5.58 16.85 -5.97
N SER A 193 6.55 16.26 -6.68
CA SER A 193 7.77 16.94 -7.11
C SER A 193 7.59 17.79 -8.37
N GLY A 194 6.55 17.51 -9.18
CA GLY A 194 6.57 17.85 -10.61
C GLY A 194 5.42 18.69 -11.16
N ARG A 195 4.18 18.65 -10.63
CA ARG A 195 3.08 19.37 -11.31
C ARG A 195 1.79 19.60 -10.52
N TYR A 196 1.57 18.92 -9.41
CA TYR A 196 0.37 19.13 -8.60
C TYR A 196 0.78 19.32 -7.15
N HIS A 197 0.74 20.57 -6.66
CA HIS A 197 0.63 20.81 -5.24
C HIS A 197 -0.68 20.17 -4.77
N LEU A 198 -0.61 18.96 -4.21
CA LEU A 198 -1.69 18.48 -3.37
C LEU A 198 -1.80 19.44 -2.17
N PRO A 199 -3.02 19.78 -1.75
CA PRO A 199 -3.23 20.69 -0.64
C PRO A 199 -2.89 19.96 0.66
N GLU A 200 -2.10 20.63 1.51
CA GLU A 200 -1.84 20.33 2.94
C GLU A 200 -0.64 19.41 3.25
N PRO A 201 0.47 19.97 3.80
CA PRO A 201 1.64 19.22 4.29
C PRO A 201 1.30 18.07 5.28
N ASP A 202 0.25 18.24 6.08
CA ASP A 202 -0.19 17.24 7.06
C ASP A 202 -0.67 15.94 6.39
N ARG A 203 -1.20 16.01 5.16
CA ARG A 203 -1.63 14.82 4.43
C ARG A 203 -0.45 14.01 3.91
N GLU A 204 0.64 14.67 3.54
CA GLU A 204 1.87 14.01 3.11
C GLU A 204 2.50 13.24 4.27
N GLU A 205 2.63 13.86 5.45
CA GLU A 205 3.22 13.20 6.62
C GLU A 205 2.41 11.97 7.06
N VAL A 206 1.08 12.08 7.12
CA VAL A 206 0.21 10.95 7.46
C VAL A 206 0.32 9.82 6.45
N TRP A 207 0.43 10.16 5.16
CA TRP A 207 0.60 9.16 4.10
C TRP A 207 1.97 8.48 4.18
N VAL A 208 3.07 9.22 4.31
CA VAL A 208 4.43 8.65 4.42
C VAL A 208 4.54 7.79 5.69
N ARG A 209 3.94 8.21 6.80
CA ARG A 209 3.90 7.41 8.03
C ARG A 209 3.27 6.04 7.79
N LYS A 210 2.08 5.99 7.19
CA LYS A 210 1.40 4.73 6.87
C LYS A 210 2.17 3.90 5.85
N LEU A 211 2.83 4.56 4.89
CA LEU A 211 3.70 3.89 3.93
C LEU A 211 4.87 3.21 4.63
N PHE A 212 5.56 3.92 5.52
CA PHE A 212 6.70 3.39 6.27
C PHE A 212 6.31 2.20 7.14
N GLU A 213 5.23 2.31 7.91
CA GLU A 213 4.69 1.22 8.73
C GLU A 213 4.44 -0.05 7.91
N LYS A 214 3.69 0.09 6.81
CA LYS A 214 3.39 -1.03 5.90
C LYS A 214 4.63 -1.59 5.22
N ALA A 215 5.56 -0.72 4.83
CA ALA A 215 6.79 -1.12 4.16
C ALA A 215 7.67 -1.97 5.09
N VAL A 216 7.86 -1.53 6.34
CA VAL A 216 8.64 -2.30 7.33
C VAL A 216 7.96 -3.63 7.65
N ALA A 217 6.63 -3.64 7.78
CA ALA A 217 5.89 -4.89 7.97
C ALA A 217 6.06 -5.86 6.80
N GLY A 218 5.92 -5.37 5.56
CA GLY A 218 6.09 -6.15 4.34
C GLY A 218 7.52 -6.64 4.15
N PHE A 219 8.51 -5.81 4.51
CA PHE A 219 9.92 -6.14 4.49
C PHE A 219 10.22 -7.35 5.40
N TYR A 220 9.83 -7.30 6.68
CA TYR A 220 10.09 -8.41 7.60
C TYR A 220 9.27 -9.65 7.24
N ALA A 221 8.01 -9.48 6.79
CA ALA A 221 7.19 -10.60 6.32
C ALA A 221 7.77 -11.32 5.11
N PHE A 222 8.61 -10.65 4.32
CA PHE A 222 9.30 -11.25 3.19
C PHE A 222 10.64 -11.87 3.63
N HIS A 223 11.56 -11.06 4.17
CA HIS A 223 12.94 -11.51 4.39
C HIS A 223 13.11 -12.49 5.54
N LEU A 224 12.24 -12.44 6.55
CA LEU A 224 12.35 -13.30 7.72
C LEU A 224 11.52 -14.59 7.60
N ARG A 225 10.70 -14.73 6.55
CA ARG A 225 9.82 -15.89 6.36
C ARG A 225 10.59 -17.20 6.26
N ASP A 226 11.63 -17.23 5.44
CA ASP A 226 12.45 -18.43 5.23
C ASP A 226 13.34 -18.75 6.43
N LEU A 227 13.45 -17.80 7.37
CA LEU A 227 14.15 -17.95 8.65
C LEU A 227 13.21 -18.41 9.78
N GLY A 228 11.95 -18.74 9.49
CA GLY A 228 10.99 -19.25 10.48
C GLY A 228 10.24 -18.17 11.26
N TRP A 229 10.35 -16.90 10.88
CA TRP A 229 9.59 -15.83 11.51
C TRP A 229 8.18 -15.67 10.92
N VAL A 230 7.22 -15.41 11.79
CA VAL A 230 5.87 -15.00 11.44
C VAL A 230 5.74 -13.50 11.72
N ALA A 231 5.60 -12.71 10.66
CA ALA A 231 5.37 -11.27 10.76
C ALA A 231 3.90 -10.93 10.50
N SER A 232 3.33 -10.05 11.33
CA SER A 232 1.97 -9.54 11.18
C SER A 232 1.94 -8.03 11.41
N ALA A 233 1.12 -7.33 10.63
CA ALA A 233 0.92 -5.89 10.73
C ALA A 233 -0.43 -5.57 11.39
N GLY A 234 -0.51 -4.49 12.17
CA GLY A 234 -1.77 -4.01 12.76
C GLY A 234 -2.43 -5.01 13.70
N LYS A 235 -1.63 -5.79 14.44
CA LYS A 235 -2.17 -6.82 15.35
C LYS A 235 -2.85 -6.13 16.52
N ARG A 236 -4.14 -6.39 16.69
CA ARG A 236 -4.88 -5.91 17.86
C ARG A 236 -4.61 -6.78 19.07
N ILE A 237 -4.35 -6.14 20.20
CA ILE A 237 -4.24 -6.79 21.50
C ILE A 237 -5.36 -6.27 22.41
N ASP A 238 -5.97 -7.18 23.15
CA ASP A 238 -7.05 -6.86 24.07
C ASP A 238 -6.49 -6.50 25.45
N TRP A 239 -7.15 -5.56 26.11
CA TRP A 239 -6.85 -5.27 27.51
C TRP A 239 -7.23 -6.46 28.40
N GLN A 240 -6.32 -6.83 29.30
CA GLN A 240 -6.58 -7.86 30.30
C GLN A 240 -7.44 -7.30 31.44
N THR A 241 -8.75 -7.25 31.22
CA THR A 241 -9.71 -6.72 32.20
C THR A 241 -10.29 -7.83 33.07
N SER A 242 -10.19 -7.71 34.41
CA SER A 242 -10.86 -8.61 35.36
C SER A 242 -12.19 -8.04 35.87
N ASP A 243 -12.19 -6.77 36.27
CA ASP A 243 -13.36 -6.06 36.80
C ASP A 243 -13.64 -4.81 35.97
N CYS A 244 -14.85 -4.70 35.41
CA CYS A 244 -15.27 -3.57 34.59
C CYS A 244 -16.69 -3.13 34.94
N THR A 245 -16.88 -1.81 35.06
CA THR A 245 -18.22 -1.22 35.11
C THR A 245 -18.94 -1.41 33.78
N LYS A 246 -20.28 -1.38 33.79
CA LYS A 246 -21.11 -1.73 32.61
C LYS A 246 -20.79 -0.93 31.35
N GLY A 247 -20.37 0.33 31.47
CA GLY A 247 -20.01 1.18 30.32
C GLY A 247 -18.54 1.17 29.92
N MET A 248 -17.65 0.50 30.67
CA MET A 248 -16.20 0.58 30.41
C MET A 248 -15.80 -0.09 29.10
N LYS A 249 -16.49 -1.18 28.72
CA LYS A 249 -16.22 -1.91 27.47
C LYS A 249 -16.44 -1.04 26.22
N ASP A 250 -17.33 -0.06 26.28
CA ASP A 250 -17.67 0.80 25.14
C ASP A 250 -16.70 1.97 24.97
N ILE A 251 -15.93 2.32 26.02
CA ILE A 251 -15.02 3.49 26.03
C ILE A 251 -13.53 3.11 26.12
N LEU A 252 -13.21 1.83 26.33
CA LEU A 252 -11.83 1.35 26.36
C LEU A 252 -11.17 1.53 24.98
N PRO A 253 -10.00 2.19 24.88
CA PRO A 253 -9.32 2.36 23.62
C PRO A 253 -8.81 1.01 23.09
N SER A 254 -8.87 0.79 21.78
CA SER A 254 -8.22 -0.36 21.15
C SER A 254 -6.70 -0.20 21.20
N MET A 255 -5.98 -1.29 21.44
CA MET A 255 -4.53 -1.33 21.25
C MET A 255 -4.18 -2.07 19.97
N GLU A 256 -3.48 -1.36 19.09
CA GLU A 256 -3.06 -1.85 17.78
C GLU A 256 -1.54 -1.71 17.69
N ILE A 257 -0.88 -2.85 17.54
CA ILE A 257 0.57 -2.94 17.35
C ILE A 257 0.85 -2.80 15.87
N ASP A 258 1.73 -1.87 15.49
CA ASP A 258 2.15 -1.66 14.11
C ASP A 258 2.69 -2.96 13.49
N ILE A 259 3.73 -3.56 14.10
CA ILE A 259 4.36 -4.79 13.62
C ILE A 259 4.63 -5.75 14.78
N PHE A 260 4.21 -6.99 14.60
CA PHE A 260 4.43 -8.08 15.53
C PHE A 260 5.19 -9.20 14.81
N LEU A 261 6.35 -9.57 15.34
CA LEU A 261 7.16 -10.68 14.84
C LEU A 261 7.26 -11.77 15.90
N GLU A 262 7.14 -13.03 15.49
CA GLU A 262 7.31 -14.17 16.38
C GLU A 262 8.11 -15.27 15.69
N HIS A 263 9.04 -15.86 16.43
CA HIS A 263 9.79 -17.04 16.02
C HIS A 263 9.59 -18.12 17.07
N GLU A 264 8.79 -19.13 16.74
CA GLU A 264 8.40 -20.18 17.69
C GLU A 264 9.59 -21.03 18.15
N GLU A 265 10.43 -21.50 17.21
CA GLU A 265 11.58 -22.37 17.54
C GLU A 265 12.63 -21.67 18.40
N GLN A 266 12.99 -20.42 18.07
CA GLN A 266 13.94 -19.62 18.85
C GLN A 266 13.34 -19.01 20.11
N LYS A 267 12.02 -19.15 20.29
CA LYS A 267 11.29 -18.56 21.40
C LYS A 267 11.51 -17.04 21.54
N ARG A 268 11.46 -16.33 20.40
CA ARG A 268 11.63 -14.86 20.35
C ARG A 268 10.34 -14.18 19.86
N ARG A 269 10.01 -13.05 20.48
CA ARG A 269 8.88 -12.20 20.11
C ARG A 269 9.34 -10.75 20.07
N TRP A 270 8.99 -10.04 18.99
CA TRP A 270 9.24 -8.62 18.82
C TRP A 270 7.95 -7.85 18.60
N ILE A 271 7.85 -6.72 19.28
CA ILE A 271 6.83 -5.70 19.08
C ILE A 271 7.52 -4.46 18.58
N ILE A 272 7.22 -4.06 17.35
CA ILE A 272 7.86 -2.91 16.72
C ILE A 272 6.77 -1.85 16.50
N ASP A 273 7.03 -0.65 16.98
CA ASP A 273 6.18 0.52 16.78
C ASP A 273 6.97 1.55 15.96
N THR A 274 6.36 2.01 14.86
CA THR A 274 7.00 2.88 13.88
C THR A 274 6.54 4.33 14.06
N LYS A 275 7.48 5.26 13.98
CA LYS A 275 7.20 6.68 14.22
C LYS A 275 7.92 7.57 13.22
N PHE A 276 7.15 8.32 12.44
CA PHE A 276 7.66 9.26 11.44
C PHE A 276 8.02 10.63 12.06
N THR A 277 8.89 10.63 13.08
CA THR A 277 9.37 11.85 13.75
C THR A 277 10.82 11.65 14.19
N SER A 278 11.54 12.72 14.55
CA SER A 278 12.85 12.55 15.20
C SER A 278 12.72 11.71 16.47
N ILE A 279 13.63 10.73 16.63
CA ILE A 279 13.65 9.82 17.79
C ILE A 279 13.92 10.56 19.11
N VAL A 280 14.70 11.63 19.04
CA VAL A 280 14.99 12.54 20.16
C VAL A 280 14.33 13.90 19.96
N LYS A 281 13.90 14.50 21.08
CA LYS A 281 13.49 15.90 21.16
C LYS A 281 14.39 16.63 22.15
N PRO A 282 14.80 17.88 21.85
CA PRO A 282 15.57 18.68 22.79
C PRO A 282 14.72 18.96 24.03
N ASN A 283 15.29 18.71 25.21
CA ASN A 283 14.65 19.05 26.47
C ASN A 283 14.76 20.57 26.75
N ARG A 284 14.11 21.04 27.83
CA ARG A 284 14.16 22.45 28.26
C ARG A 284 15.59 22.99 28.54
N TYR A 285 16.57 22.10 28.67
CA TYR A 285 17.98 22.38 28.91
C TYR A 285 18.87 22.09 27.67
N GLY A 286 18.27 21.84 26.50
CA GLY A 286 18.97 21.61 25.24
C GLY A 286 19.60 20.22 25.06
N GLN A 287 19.37 19.26 25.96
CA GLN A 287 19.84 17.88 25.78
C GLN A 287 18.79 17.03 25.08
N ASP A 288 19.23 16.19 24.15
CA ASP A 288 18.39 15.25 23.43
C ASP A 288 17.85 14.17 24.36
N LYS A 289 16.51 14.02 24.40
CA LYS A 289 15.83 12.95 25.14
C LYS A 289 14.83 12.23 24.24
N LEU A 290 14.69 10.92 24.49
CA LEU A 290 13.63 10.12 23.89
C LEU A 290 12.26 10.70 24.21
N ASN A 291 11.33 10.59 23.27
CA ASN A 291 9.95 10.98 23.50
C ASN A 291 9.29 9.99 24.47
N SER A 292 8.98 10.46 25.69
CA SER A 292 8.34 9.66 26.72
C SER A 292 7.00 9.07 26.29
N GLY A 293 6.23 9.76 25.44
CA GLY A 293 4.96 9.25 24.93
C GLY A 293 5.12 7.96 24.12
N TYR A 294 6.15 7.88 23.27
CA TYR A 294 6.41 6.67 22.48
C TYR A 294 6.98 5.54 23.33
N LEU A 295 7.82 5.89 24.31
CA LEU A 295 8.32 4.93 25.30
C LEU A 295 7.16 4.29 26.08
N TYR A 296 6.23 5.10 26.58
CA TYR A 296 5.08 4.61 27.35
C TYR A 296 4.12 3.79 26.49
N GLN A 297 3.94 4.17 25.22
CA GLN A 297 3.14 3.39 24.28
C GLN A 297 3.76 2.00 24.06
N LEU A 298 5.05 1.92 23.70
CA LEU A 298 5.72 0.63 23.51
C LEU A 298 5.72 -0.21 24.79
N TYR A 299 5.98 0.43 25.94
CA TYR A 299 5.91 -0.23 27.24
C TYR A 299 4.51 -0.81 27.51
N SER A 300 3.43 -0.06 27.21
CA SER A 300 2.06 -0.54 27.38
C SER A 300 1.79 -1.78 26.53
N TYR A 301 2.28 -1.81 25.28
CA TYR A 301 2.16 -2.98 24.41
C TYR A 301 2.89 -4.20 24.98
N LEU A 302 4.12 -4.02 25.45
CA LEU A 302 4.92 -5.11 26.03
C LEU A 302 4.27 -5.69 27.29
N ARG A 303 3.69 -4.86 28.14
CA ARG A 303 3.03 -5.33 29.38
C ARG A 303 1.67 -5.95 29.09
N THR A 304 0.85 -5.38 28.22
CA THR A 304 -0.50 -5.90 28.01
C THR A 304 -0.53 -7.24 27.25
N GLN A 305 0.47 -7.52 26.43
CA GLN A 305 0.58 -8.83 25.77
C GLN A 305 1.11 -9.95 26.69
N GLU A 306 1.54 -9.67 27.93
CA GLU A 306 2.03 -10.66 28.89
C GLU A 306 0.93 -11.65 29.27
N HIS A 307 1.04 -12.91 28.88
CA HIS A 307 0.16 -13.99 29.28
C HIS A 307 0.95 -15.11 29.96
N ALA A 308 0.51 -15.51 31.15
CA ALA A 308 1.17 -16.56 31.94
C ALA A 308 1.27 -17.90 31.18
N GLU A 309 0.30 -18.19 30.30
CA GLU A 309 0.26 -19.38 29.45
C GLU A 309 1.20 -19.30 28.23
N GLN A 310 1.78 -18.12 27.96
CA GLN A 310 2.70 -17.87 26.87
C GLN A 310 4.04 -17.33 27.40
N PRO A 311 4.99 -18.19 27.81
CA PRO A 311 6.28 -17.74 28.36
C PRO A 311 7.05 -16.74 27.47
N LEU A 312 6.85 -16.81 26.15
CA LEU A 312 7.39 -15.87 25.16
C LEU A 312 6.96 -14.43 25.41
N SER A 313 5.72 -14.24 25.85
CA SER A 313 5.19 -12.92 26.14
C SER A 313 5.95 -12.25 27.29
N MET A 314 6.32 -13.01 28.33
CA MET A 314 7.01 -12.48 29.51
C MET A 314 8.44 -11.97 29.24
N SER A 315 8.98 -12.23 28.05
CA SER A 315 10.33 -11.82 27.63
C SER A 315 10.35 -11.17 26.24
N ALA A 316 9.19 -10.71 25.75
CA ALA A 316 9.09 -10.05 24.47
C ALA A 316 10.02 -8.82 24.40
N SER A 317 10.63 -8.60 23.25
CA SER A 317 11.44 -7.42 22.96
C SER A 317 10.61 -6.36 22.25
N GLY A 318 10.83 -5.10 22.60
CA GLY A 318 10.18 -3.95 21.97
C GLY A 318 11.17 -3.17 21.12
N MET A 319 10.72 -2.58 20.02
CA MET A 319 11.52 -1.64 19.22
C MET A 319 10.69 -0.43 18.81
N LEU A 320 11.22 0.76 19.08
CA LEU A 320 10.78 1.99 18.43
C LEU A 320 11.65 2.22 17.19
N LEU A 321 11.02 2.24 16.02
CA LEU A 321 11.70 2.41 14.74
C LEU A 321 11.32 3.73 14.08
N HIS A 322 12.33 4.58 13.86
CA HIS A 322 12.17 5.89 13.28
C HIS A 322 12.91 5.98 11.93
N PRO A 323 12.29 6.49 10.86
CA PRO A 323 13.06 6.89 9.69
C PRO A 323 13.88 8.13 10.03
N SER A 324 15.12 8.17 9.58
CA SER A 324 16.02 9.31 9.73
C SER A 324 16.66 9.67 8.40
N VAL A 325 17.35 10.82 8.39
CA VAL A 325 18.20 11.25 7.27
C VAL A 325 19.54 11.65 7.84
N GLY A 326 20.55 10.79 7.66
CA GLY A 326 21.91 11.00 8.13
C GLY A 326 22.13 10.93 9.65
N VAL A 327 21.18 10.36 10.40
CA VAL A 327 21.31 10.14 11.86
C VAL A 327 21.06 8.68 12.16
N THR A 328 22.04 8.02 12.78
CA THR A 328 21.93 6.60 13.16
C THR A 328 21.95 6.48 14.67
N VAL A 329 20.85 5.99 15.24
CA VAL A 329 20.70 5.65 16.65
C VAL A 329 20.34 4.17 16.73
N LYS A 330 21.05 3.43 17.59
CA LYS A 330 20.77 2.03 17.92
C LYS A 330 21.11 1.82 19.39
N GLU A 331 20.15 2.14 20.25
CA GLU A 331 20.31 2.07 21.70
C GLU A 331 19.32 1.09 22.29
N SER A 332 19.66 0.42 23.40
CA SER A 332 18.76 -0.49 24.08
C SER A 332 18.77 -0.31 25.60
N VAL A 333 17.66 -0.68 26.23
CA VAL A 333 17.53 -0.71 27.68
C VAL A 333 16.64 -1.87 28.09
N LYS A 334 16.98 -2.54 29.20
CA LYS A 334 16.13 -3.58 29.79
C LYS A 334 15.26 -2.97 30.88
N ILE A 335 13.93 -3.02 30.69
CA ILE A 335 12.95 -2.52 31.64
C ILE A 335 12.03 -3.67 32.03
N GLN A 336 12.06 -4.04 33.32
CA GLN A 336 11.16 -5.04 33.92
C GLN A 336 11.11 -6.38 33.16
N GLY A 337 12.26 -6.86 32.70
CA GLY A 337 12.37 -8.14 32.00
C GLY A 337 12.31 -8.03 30.47
N HIS A 338 11.78 -6.95 29.93
CA HIS A 338 11.72 -6.69 28.49
C HIS A 338 12.91 -5.87 27.99
N GLU A 339 13.49 -6.26 26.86
CA GLU A 339 14.48 -5.45 26.17
C GLU A 339 13.78 -4.48 25.22
N MET A 340 14.06 -3.19 25.34
CA MET A 340 13.48 -2.12 24.54
C MET A 340 14.57 -1.46 23.72
N TRP A 341 14.38 -1.43 22.40
CA TRP A 341 15.32 -0.89 21.42
C TRP A 341 14.80 0.43 20.85
N PHE A 342 15.70 1.38 20.64
CA PHE A 342 15.44 2.69 20.04
C PHE A 342 16.33 2.82 18.81
N CYS A 343 15.72 2.65 17.65
CA CYS A 343 16.43 2.46 16.39
C CYS A 343 15.99 3.49 15.37
N THR A 344 16.95 3.96 14.56
CA THR A 344 16.65 4.72 13.34
C THR A 344 17.14 3.97 12.11
N VAL A 345 16.47 4.18 10.98
CA VAL A 345 16.90 3.68 9.67
C VAL A 345 17.06 4.86 8.72
N ASP A 346 18.23 4.98 8.11
CA ASP A 346 18.53 6.13 7.24
C ASP A 346 17.91 5.93 5.84
N LEU A 347 16.78 6.60 5.59
CA LEU A 347 16.09 6.52 4.31
C LEU A 347 16.77 7.34 3.20
N ALA A 348 17.81 8.13 3.51
CA ALA A 348 18.59 8.84 2.50
C ALA A 348 19.78 8.02 1.96
N GLY A 349 20.11 6.90 2.63
CA GLY A 349 21.18 6.00 2.20
C GLY A 349 20.80 5.12 1.00
N ASP A 350 21.76 4.31 0.55
CA ASP A 350 21.54 3.34 -0.51
C ASP A 350 20.55 2.24 -0.07
N ALA A 351 19.74 1.72 -0.99
CA ALA A 351 18.76 0.66 -0.67
C ALA A 351 19.38 -0.60 -0.03
N LYS A 352 20.60 -0.97 -0.45
CA LYS A 352 21.37 -2.05 0.18
C LYS A 352 21.69 -1.76 1.65
N ALA A 353 22.04 -0.52 1.97
CA ALA A 353 22.30 -0.10 3.34
C ALA A 353 21.01 -0.15 4.18
N ILE A 354 19.90 0.39 3.67
CA ILE A 354 18.58 0.32 4.31
C ILE A 354 18.21 -1.13 4.65
N ARG A 355 18.39 -2.05 3.69
CA ARG A 355 18.12 -3.48 3.90
C ARG A 355 19.03 -4.07 4.97
N SER A 356 20.34 -3.80 4.90
CA SER A 356 21.30 -4.33 5.87
C SER A 356 21.03 -3.79 7.28
N GLU A 357 20.64 -2.52 7.39
CA GLU A 357 20.24 -1.90 8.66
C GLU A 357 19.02 -2.62 9.23
N LEU A 358 17.93 -2.73 8.46
CA LEU A 358 16.70 -3.38 8.91
C LEU A 358 16.91 -4.85 9.30
N LEU A 359 17.68 -5.62 8.53
CA LEU A 359 18.01 -7.00 8.87
C LEU A 359 18.86 -7.10 10.14
N GLY A 360 19.78 -6.14 10.36
CA GLY A 360 20.64 -6.10 11.53
C GLY A 360 19.95 -5.68 12.84
N LEU A 361 18.64 -5.40 12.81
CA LEU A 361 17.85 -5.04 13.99
C LEU A 361 17.23 -6.25 14.71
N ILE A 362 17.10 -7.40 14.04
CA ILE A 362 16.43 -8.61 14.56
C ILE A 362 17.41 -9.76 14.72
#